data_AF-A0A5R9MBA7-F1
#
_entry.id   AF-A0A5R9MBA7-F1
#
_cell.length_a   1.000
_cell.length_b   1.000
_cell.length_c   1.000
_cell.angle_alpha   90.00
_cell.angle_beta   90.00
_cell.angle_gamma   90.00
#
_symmetry.space_group_name_H-M   'P 1'
#
loop_
_entity.id
_entity.type
_entity.pdbx_description
1 polymer ?
#
loop_
_entity_poly.entity_id
_entity_poly.type
_entity_poly.pdbx_seq_one_letter_code
_entity_poly.pdbx_strand_id
1 'polypeptide(L)'
;MLTADVTTPEQAVEKSERLSAAVENKGTGSAFGAAASAALEQRRVLIGKHADRRPQDAVPVGRHGWTHGDVQYRNLLWKEGELAAVLDWDRVGVRPYAEEGVRTAQVQFGVDGVFDLARVAAFVCGYRSVVPLEAAALSDGVRRLWWKRMTDFWQLPPGRPLRSRSCREVKIGSAELWPASCQSVRPGTTRPDS
;
A
#
# COMPACT_ATOMS: atom_id res chain seq x y z
N MET A 1 -8.37 -21.80 -6.65
CA MET A 1 -7.35 -20.86 -7.14
C MET A 1 -7.68 -19.49 -6.57
N LEU A 2 -6.77 -18.85 -5.85
CA LEU A 2 -7.02 -17.52 -5.28
C LEU A 2 -6.91 -16.46 -6.37
N THR A 3 -7.90 -15.57 -6.46
CA THR A 3 -7.87 -14.38 -7.32
C THR A 3 -7.73 -13.13 -6.48
N ALA A 4 -7.07 -12.11 -7.03
CA ALA A 4 -6.96 -10.78 -6.45
C ALA A 4 -7.42 -9.77 -7.49
N ASP A 5 -8.56 -9.14 -7.25
CA ASP A 5 -9.11 -8.12 -8.13
C ASP A 5 -8.12 -6.96 -8.31
N VAL A 6 -7.91 -6.59 -9.56
CA VAL A 6 -7.06 -5.46 -9.95
C VAL A 6 -7.97 -4.39 -10.54
N THR A 7 -8.16 -3.29 -9.81
CA THR A 7 -8.98 -2.15 -10.28
C THR A 7 -8.43 -1.64 -11.61
N THR A 8 -9.29 -1.44 -12.60
CA THR A 8 -8.83 -0.88 -13.88
C THR A 8 -8.53 0.62 -13.74
N PRO A 9 -7.67 1.20 -14.59
CA PRO A 9 -7.44 2.65 -14.61
C PRO A 9 -8.74 3.44 -14.76
N GLU A 10 -9.65 2.99 -15.62
CA GLU A 10 -10.93 3.65 -15.90
C GLU A 10 -11.83 3.66 -14.65
N GLN A 11 -11.95 2.51 -13.97
CA GLN A 11 -12.70 2.41 -12.71
C GLN A 11 -12.12 3.32 -11.62
N ALA A 12 -10.79 3.42 -11.55
CA ALA A 12 -10.11 4.28 -10.58
C ALA A 12 -10.32 5.77 -10.88
N VAL A 13 -10.25 6.16 -12.16
CA VAL A 13 -10.51 7.54 -12.62
C VAL A 13 -11.96 7.92 -12.37
N GLU A 14 -12.92 7.07 -12.75
CA GLU A 14 -14.34 7.30 -12.53
C GLU A 14 -14.66 7.50 -11.04
N LYS A 15 -14.06 6.67 -10.16
CA LYS A 15 -14.19 6.85 -8.71
C LYS A 15 -13.60 8.18 -8.24
N SER A 16 -12.47 8.60 -8.80
CA SER A 16 -11.85 9.90 -8.49
C SER A 16 -12.75 11.06 -8.88
N GLU A 17 -13.35 11.02 -10.08
CA GLU A 17 -14.27 12.06 -10.57
C GLU A 17 -15.52 12.18 -9.71
N ARG A 18 -16.14 11.05 -9.33
CA ARG A 18 -17.27 11.03 -8.39
C ARG A 18 -16.91 11.68 -7.05
N LEU A 19 -15.71 11.43 -6.54
CA LEU A 19 -15.22 12.05 -5.30
C LEU A 19 -14.94 13.55 -5.47
N SER A 20 -14.39 13.97 -6.61
CA SER A 20 -14.19 15.40 -6.92
C SER A 20 -15.52 16.15 -6.94
N ALA A 21 -16.54 15.63 -7.61
CA ALA A 21 -17.88 16.22 -7.61
C ALA A 21 -18.48 16.31 -6.19
N ALA A 22 -18.24 15.30 -5.34
CA ALA A 22 -18.69 15.32 -3.95
C ALA A 22 -17.96 16.38 -3.10
N VAL A 23 -16.69 16.67 -3.39
CA VAL A 23 -15.91 17.74 -2.73
C VAL A 23 -16.41 19.11 -3.18
N GLU A 24 -16.67 19.28 -4.47
CA GLU A 24 -17.21 20.53 -5.04
C GLU A 24 -18.58 20.87 -4.44
N ASN A 25 -19.49 19.89 -4.39
CA ASN A 25 -20.83 20.07 -3.80
C ASN A 25 -20.81 20.44 -2.31
N LYS A 26 -19.76 20.07 -1.57
CA LYS A 26 -19.58 20.42 -0.16
C LYS A 26 -18.83 21.73 0.07
N GLY A 27 -18.29 22.33 -0.99
CA GLY A 27 -17.51 23.56 -0.97
C GLY A 27 -16.01 23.31 -0.86
N THR A 28 -15.28 23.72 -1.91
CA THR A 28 -13.81 23.73 -1.97
C THR A 28 -13.19 24.85 -1.14
N GLY A 29 -13.97 25.80 -0.63
CA GLY A 29 -13.50 26.95 0.16
C GLY A 29 -12.87 26.58 1.51
N SER A 30 -12.98 25.32 1.94
CA SER A 30 -12.24 24.82 3.11
C SER A 30 -10.84 24.35 2.70
N ALA A 31 -9.85 24.52 3.59
CA ALA A 31 -8.50 23.98 3.37
C ALA A 31 -8.49 22.47 3.07
N PHE A 32 -9.45 21.73 3.63
CA PHE A 32 -9.63 20.31 3.34
C PHE A 32 -10.14 20.08 1.92
N GLY A 33 -11.16 20.81 1.48
CA GLY A 33 -11.72 20.69 0.13
C GLY A 33 -10.65 20.98 -0.93
N ALA A 34 -9.89 22.06 -0.76
CA ALA A 34 -8.77 22.40 -1.66
C ALA A 34 -7.71 21.28 -1.71
N ALA A 35 -7.28 20.76 -0.55
CA ALA A 35 -6.30 19.67 -0.49
C ALA A 35 -6.82 18.36 -1.10
N ALA A 36 -8.09 18.03 -0.86
CA ALA A 36 -8.73 16.83 -1.42
C ALA A 36 -8.83 16.92 -2.95
N SER A 37 -9.26 18.06 -3.49
CA SER A 37 -9.33 18.28 -4.94
C SER A 37 -7.95 18.17 -5.59
N ALA A 38 -6.92 18.79 -5.01
CA ALA A 38 -5.55 18.70 -5.52
C ALA A 38 -5.02 17.25 -5.51
N ALA A 39 -5.23 16.52 -4.42
CA ALA A 39 -4.80 15.13 -4.30
C ALA A 39 -5.53 14.19 -5.28
N LEU A 40 -6.83 14.41 -5.53
CA LEU A 40 -7.61 13.63 -6.50
C LEU A 40 -7.12 13.86 -7.93
N GLU A 41 -6.81 15.10 -8.29
CA GLU A 41 -6.26 15.47 -9.60
C GLU A 41 -4.87 14.86 -9.82
N GLN A 42 -3.96 15.08 -8.88
CA GLN A 42 -2.62 14.48 -8.89
C GLN A 42 -2.68 12.95 -9.03
N ARG A 43 -3.64 12.31 -8.34
CA ARG A 43 -3.82 10.87 -8.43
C ARG A 43 -4.33 10.40 -9.80
N ARG A 44 -5.22 11.14 -10.47
CA ARG A 44 -5.63 10.84 -11.86
C ARG A 44 -4.44 10.90 -12.81
N VAL A 45 -3.58 11.92 -12.69
CA VAL A 45 -2.35 12.03 -13.47
C VAL A 45 -1.45 10.80 -13.26
N LEU A 46 -1.26 10.37 -12.00
CA LEU A 46 -0.45 9.19 -11.70
C LEU A 46 -1.06 7.89 -12.24
N ILE A 47 -2.38 7.72 -12.13
CA ILE A 47 -3.10 6.56 -12.67
C ILE A 47 -2.91 6.47 -14.18
N GLY A 48 -3.13 7.58 -14.91
CA GLY A 48 -2.95 7.62 -16.36
C GLY A 48 -1.49 7.33 -16.76
N LYS A 49 -0.53 7.95 -16.07
CA LYS A 49 0.91 7.77 -16.33
C LYS A 49 1.40 6.34 -16.14
N HIS A 50 0.76 5.57 -15.26
CA HIS A 50 1.24 4.25 -14.85
C HIS A 50 0.25 3.10 -15.09
N ALA A 51 -0.78 3.34 -15.92
CA ALA A 51 -1.81 2.38 -16.25
C ALA A 51 -1.25 1.06 -16.83
N ASP A 52 -0.17 1.15 -17.62
CA ASP A 52 0.54 0.02 -18.24
C ASP A 52 1.28 -0.86 -17.20
N ARG A 53 1.64 -0.30 -16.04
CA ARG A 53 2.40 -0.97 -14.98
C ARG A 53 1.55 -1.72 -13.97
N ARG A 54 0.23 -1.70 -14.10
CA ARG A 54 -0.67 -2.44 -13.21
C ARG A 54 -0.41 -3.96 -13.31
N PRO A 55 -0.68 -4.74 -12.25
CA PRO A 55 -0.74 -6.18 -12.38
C PRO A 55 -1.72 -6.58 -13.50
N GLN A 56 -1.29 -7.42 -14.44
CA GLN A 56 -2.13 -7.86 -15.55
C GLN A 56 -2.90 -9.15 -15.20
N ASP A 57 -2.29 -10.01 -14.38
CA ASP A 57 -2.89 -11.28 -13.99
C ASP A 57 -3.77 -11.14 -12.74
N ALA A 58 -4.92 -11.79 -12.77
CA ALA A 58 -5.82 -11.89 -11.60
C ALA A 58 -5.28 -12.84 -10.53
N VAL A 59 -4.26 -13.65 -10.83
CA VAL A 59 -3.71 -14.67 -9.94
C VAL A 59 -2.41 -14.16 -9.32
N PRO A 60 -2.35 -14.00 -8.00
CA PRO A 60 -1.11 -13.63 -7.32
C PRO A 60 -0.04 -14.72 -7.41
N VAL A 61 1.23 -14.29 -7.46
CA VAL A 61 2.38 -15.20 -7.48
C VAL A 61 2.66 -15.75 -6.08
N GLY A 62 2.90 -17.06 -6.01
CA GLY A 62 3.36 -17.74 -4.80
C GLY A 62 2.25 -18.30 -3.91
N ARG A 63 2.64 -18.68 -2.69
CA ARG A 63 1.77 -19.36 -1.73
C ARG A 63 0.77 -18.38 -1.10
N HIS A 64 -0.40 -18.91 -0.77
CA HIS A 64 -1.46 -18.20 -0.08
C HIS A 64 -2.00 -19.05 1.07
N GLY A 65 -2.70 -18.40 1.99
CA GLY A 65 -3.34 -19.03 3.14
C GLY A 65 -3.98 -17.99 4.03
N TRP A 66 -4.35 -18.39 5.24
CA TRP A 66 -4.93 -17.47 6.22
C TRP A 66 -3.92 -16.39 6.61
N THR A 67 -4.36 -15.14 6.46
CA THR A 67 -3.63 -13.93 6.83
C THR A 67 -4.49 -13.14 7.80
N HIS A 68 -3.87 -12.33 8.66
CA HIS A 68 -4.57 -11.42 9.54
C HIS A 68 -5.14 -10.23 8.76
N GLY A 69 -4.42 -9.73 7.75
CA GLY A 69 -4.89 -8.67 6.84
C GLY A 69 -4.78 -7.24 7.38
N ASP A 70 -4.41 -7.05 8.65
CA ASP A 70 -4.09 -5.74 9.23
C ASP A 70 -3.02 -5.79 10.33
N VAL A 71 -1.94 -6.55 10.10
CA VAL A 71 -0.80 -6.54 11.02
C VAL A 71 -0.11 -5.17 10.97
N GLN A 72 -0.17 -4.44 12.08
CA GLN A 72 0.45 -3.12 12.27
C GLN A 72 0.71 -2.86 13.75
N TYR A 73 1.54 -1.85 14.07
CA TYR A 73 1.94 -1.54 15.44
C TYR A 73 0.79 -1.32 16.44
N ARG A 74 -0.39 -0.86 15.97
CA ARG A 74 -1.58 -0.69 16.83
C ARG A 74 -2.31 -1.98 17.16
N ASN A 75 -2.04 -3.04 16.39
CA ASN A 75 -2.65 -4.36 16.53
C ASN A 75 -1.68 -5.37 17.17
N LEU A 76 -0.53 -4.90 17.67
CA LEU A 76 0.48 -5.71 18.37
C LEU A 76 0.63 -5.20 19.80
N LEU A 77 0.39 -6.06 20.78
CA LEU A 77 0.63 -5.76 22.19
C LEU A 77 1.97 -6.34 22.62
N TRP A 78 2.77 -5.50 23.27
CA TRP A 78 4.08 -5.88 23.79
C TRP A 78 4.06 -5.85 25.31
N LYS A 79 4.69 -6.85 25.94
CA LYS A 79 4.92 -6.90 27.38
C LYS A 79 6.37 -7.29 27.60
N GLU A 80 7.11 -6.45 28.32
CA GLU A 80 8.52 -6.73 28.70
C GLU A 80 9.44 -7.02 27.50
N GLY A 81 9.18 -6.38 26.35
CA GLY A 81 9.96 -6.57 25.11
C GLY A 81 9.51 -7.74 24.24
N GLU A 82 8.56 -8.55 24.71
CA GLU A 82 8.02 -9.71 23.98
C GLU A 82 6.63 -9.41 23.42
N LEU A 83 6.29 -10.02 22.28
CA LEU A 83 4.96 -9.92 21.69
C LEU A 83 3.97 -10.73 22.55
N ALA A 84 3.10 -10.03 23.25
CA ALA A 84 2.13 -10.61 24.18
C ALA A 84 0.82 -11.00 23.48
N ALA A 85 0.36 -10.23 22.49
CA ALA A 85 -0.85 -10.53 21.75
C ALA A 85 -0.91 -9.84 20.37
N VAL A 86 -1.70 -10.44 19.48
CA VAL A 86 -2.13 -9.85 18.21
C VAL A 86 -3.63 -9.58 18.29
N LEU A 87 -4.04 -8.36 18.01
CA LEU A 87 -5.42 -7.87 18.15
C LEU A 87 -6.08 -7.64 16.78
N ASP A 88 -7.39 -7.45 16.77
CA ASP A 88 -8.15 -6.98 15.59
C ASP A 88 -8.17 -7.97 14.41
N TRP A 89 -8.70 -9.16 14.68
CA TRP A 89 -8.83 -10.25 13.70
C TRP A 89 -10.02 -10.09 12.73
N ASP A 90 -10.60 -8.89 12.60
CA ASP A 90 -11.80 -8.65 11.77
C ASP A 90 -11.51 -8.77 10.25
N ARG A 91 -10.25 -8.61 9.84
CA ARG A 91 -9.81 -8.69 8.44
C ARG A 91 -9.25 -10.04 8.03
N VAL A 92 -9.36 -11.06 8.88
CA VAL A 92 -8.82 -12.39 8.58
C VAL A 92 -9.36 -12.93 7.27
N GLY A 93 -8.49 -13.51 6.45
CA GLY A 93 -8.89 -14.06 5.17
C GLY A 93 -7.76 -14.78 4.45
N VAL A 94 -8.15 -15.60 3.47
CA VAL A 94 -7.21 -16.29 2.59
C VAL A 94 -6.62 -15.29 1.58
N ARG A 95 -5.31 -15.01 1.69
CA ARG A 95 -4.59 -14.05 0.84
C ARG A 95 -3.18 -14.55 0.53
N PRO A 96 -2.47 -13.97 -0.46
CA PRO A 96 -1.06 -14.27 -0.68
C PRO A 96 -0.26 -13.85 0.54
N TYR A 97 0.64 -14.70 1.01
CA TYR A 97 1.49 -14.37 2.16
C TYR A 97 2.38 -13.14 1.89
N ALA A 98 2.80 -12.97 0.64
CA ALA A 98 3.52 -11.77 0.21
C ALA A 98 2.70 -10.48 0.38
N GLU A 99 1.38 -10.52 0.23
CA GLU A 99 0.52 -9.33 0.45
C GLU A 99 0.61 -8.87 1.91
N GLU A 100 0.53 -9.80 2.87
CA GLU A 100 0.62 -9.48 4.30
C GLU A 100 1.99 -8.92 4.67
N GLY A 101 3.07 -9.57 4.24
CA GLY A 101 4.43 -9.12 4.51
C GLY A 101 4.69 -7.71 3.95
N VAL A 102 4.37 -7.48 2.68
CA VAL A 102 4.60 -6.19 2.02
C VAL A 102 3.75 -5.08 2.64
N ARG A 103 2.47 -5.36 2.93
CA ARG A 103 1.59 -4.39 3.58
C ARG A 103 2.08 -4.02 4.98
N THR A 104 2.52 -5.01 5.75
CA THR A 104 3.06 -4.80 7.10
C THR A 104 4.31 -3.93 7.04
N ALA A 105 5.24 -4.25 6.13
CA ALA A 105 6.45 -3.45 5.92
C ALA A 105 6.12 -2.00 5.53
N GLN A 106 5.13 -1.80 4.65
CA GLN A 106 4.64 -0.46 4.30
C GLN A 106 4.13 0.32 5.51
N VAL A 107 3.25 -0.28 6.31
CA VAL A 107 2.60 0.44 7.42
C VAL A 107 3.57 0.69 8.57
N GLN A 108 4.53 -0.21 8.82
CA GLN A 108 5.46 -0.08 9.93
C GLN A 108 6.68 0.80 9.61
N PHE A 109 7.15 0.78 8.37
CA PHE A 109 8.45 1.37 8.02
C PHE A 109 8.39 2.41 6.89
N GLY A 110 7.21 2.68 6.33
CA GLY A 110 6.97 3.76 5.37
C GLY A 110 6.28 4.95 6.02
N VAL A 111 7.05 5.89 6.56
CA VAL A 111 6.53 7.11 7.22
C VAL A 111 6.78 8.30 6.29
N ASP A 112 5.75 9.14 6.09
CA ASP A 112 5.81 10.31 5.21
C ASP A 112 6.35 10.03 3.80
N GLY A 113 6.07 8.81 3.32
CA GLY A 113 6.48 8.35 1.98
C GLY A 113 7.95 7.94 1.86
N VAL A 114 8.72 7.93 2.95
CA VAL A 114 10.09 7.42 3.00
C VAL A 114 10.12 6.07 3.71
N PHE A 115 10.85 5.13 3.13
CA PHE A 115 11.03 3.79 3.70
C PHE A 115 12.37 3.67 4.42
N ASP A 116 12.35 3.18 5.65
CA ASP A 116 13.54 2.66 6.32
C ASP A 116 13.89 1.29 5.71
N LEU A 117 14.73 1.31 4.67
CA LEU A 117 15.09 0.09 3.93
C LEU A 117 15.83 -0.94 4.78
N ALA A 118 16.56 -0.50 5.81
CA ALA A 118 17.25 -1.42 6.71
C ALA A 118 16.23 -2.20 7.57
N ARG A 119 15.23 -1.52 8.13
CA ARG A 119 14.14 -2.17 8.87
C ARG A 119 13.23 -3.00 7.97
N VAL A 120 12.93 -2.53 6.76
CA VAL A 120 12.18 -3.32 5.76
C VAL A 120 12.93 -4.61 5.44
N ALA A 121 14.24 -4.54 5.18
CA ALA A 121 15.04 -5.72 4.89
C ALA A 121 15.08 -6.68 6.08
N ALA A 122 15.33 -6.18 7.30
CA ALA A 122 15.34 -7.00 8.51
C ALA A 122 14.00 -7.70 8.75
N PHE A 123 12.88 -6.97 8.61
CA PHE A 123 11.54 -7.53 8.73
C PHE A 123 11.26 -8.60 7.66
N VAL A 124 11.54 -8.32 6.39
CA VAL A 124 11.30 -9.27 5.30
C VAL A 124 12.17 -10.51 5.45
N CYS A 125 13.43 -10.37 5.89
CA CYS A 125 14.29 -11.52 6.21
C CYS A 125 13.71 -12.37 7.34
N GLY A 126 13.26 -11.75 8.43
CA GLY A 126 12.62 -12.46 9.54
C GLY A 126 11.30 -13.12 9.14
N TYR A 127 10.49 -12.48 8.31
CA TYR A 127 9.25 -13.08 7.79
C TYR A 127 9.56 -14.31 6.92
N ARG A 128 10.57 -14.21 6.05
CA ARG A 128 10.97 -15.28 5.12
C ARG A 128 11.61 -16.49 5.80
N SER A 129 12.19 -16.32 6.98
CA SER A 129 12.76 -17.45 7.73
C SER A 129 11.69 -18.39 8.29
N VAL A 130 10.47 -17.89 8.50
CA VAL A 130 9.31 -18.68 8.99
C VAL A 130 8.36 -19.06 7.85
N VAL A 131 8.10 -18.12 6.93
CA VAL A 131 7.25 -18.33 5.75
C VAL A 131 8.12 -18.19 4.50
N PRO A 132 8.62 -19.30 3.92
CA PRO A 132 9.46 -19.23 2.74
C PRO A 132 8.73 -18.54 1.58
N LEU A 133 9.25 -17.37 1.18
CA LEU A 133 8.76 -16.61 0.04
C LEU A 133 9.89 -16.39 -0.96
N GLU A 134 9.56 -16.62 -2.23
CA GLU A 134 10.41 -16.28 -3.36
C GLU A 134 10.37 -14.78 -3.65
N ALA A 135 11.45 -14.25 -4.24
CA ALA A 135 11.53 -12.85 -4.63
C ALA A 135 10.44 -12.44 -5.63
N ALA A 136 9.99 -13.37 -6.49
CA ALA A 136 8.90 -13.14 -7.44
C ALA A 136 7.56 -12.88 -6.72
N ALA A 137 7.25 -13.63 -5.67
CA ALA A 137 6.03 -13.42 -4.87
C ALA A 137 6.05 -12.07 -4.15
N LEU A 138 7.20 -11.66 -3.62
CA LEU A 138 7.37 -10.34 -3.00
C LEU A 138 7.23 -9.21 -4.03
N SER A 139 7.82 -9.37 -5.20
CA SER A 139 7.73 -8.39 -6.29
C SER A 139 6.29 -8.20 -6.78
N ASP A 140 5.54 -9.30 -6.90
CA ASP A 140 4.11 -9.28 -7.24
C ASP A 140 3.28 -8.61 -6.13
N GLY A 141 3.51 -9.00 -4.86
CA GLY A 141 2.84 -8.39 -3.69
C GLY A 141 3.08 -6.88 -3.59
N VAL A 142 4.32 -6.44 -3.84
CA VAL A 142 4.69 -5.02 -3.97
C VAL A 142 3.91 -4.32 -5.06
N ARG A 143 3.91 -4.86 -6.28
CA ARG A 143 3.25 -4.25 -7.43
C ARG A 143 1.74 -4.13 -7.21
N ARG A 144 1.12 -5.18 -6.66
CA ARG A 144 -0.32 -5.19 -6.32
C ARG A 144 -0.64 -4.19 -5.22
N LEU A 145 0.16 -4.13 -4.16
CA LEU A 145 -0.05 -3.14 -3.09
C LEU A 145 0.11 -1.72 -3.61
N TRP A 146 1.15 -1.44 -4.38
CA TRP A 146 1.37 -0.12 -4.98
C TRP A 146 0.18 0.29 -5.85
N TRP A 147 -0.29 -0.58 -6.74
CA TRP A 147 -1.46 -0.30 -7.58
C TRP A 147 -2.71 -0.05 -6.72
N LYS A 148 -2.96 -0.91 -5.72
CA LYS A 148 -4.06 -0.74 -4.76
C LYS A 148 -4.00 0.59 -4.01
N ARG A 149 -2.81 1.08 -3.62
CA ARG A 149 -2.67 2.41 -2.98
C ARG A 149 -2.90 3.57 -3.93
N MET A 150 -2.59 3.39 -5.21
CA MET A 150 -2.84 4.37 -6.25
C MET A 150 -4.34 4.46 -6.61
N THR A 151 -5.05 3.34 -6.61
CA THR A 151 -6.46 3.25 -7.06
C THR A 151 -7.50 3.24 -5.93
N ASP A 152 -7.08 3.08 -4.67
CA ASP A 152 -7.99 3.14 -3.51
C ASP A 152 -8.02 4.52 -2.85
N PHE A 153 -9.25 5.00 -2.61
CA PHE A 153 -9.57 6.31 -2.05
C PHE A 153 -10.21 6.20 -0.65
N TRP A 154 -10.04 5.07 0.04
CA TRP A 154 -10.63 4.81 1.37
C TRP A 154 -10.39 5.90 2.44
N GLN A 155 -9.38 6.75 2.24
CA GLN A 155 -9.05 7.88 3.11
C GLN A 155 -10.00 9.07 2.96
N LEU A 156 -10.82 9.09 1.91
CA LEU A 156 -11.83 10.10 1.62
C LEU A 156 -13.25 9.51 1.81
N PRO A 157 -13.64 9.07 3.02
CA PRO A 157 -14.96 8.51 3.21
C PRO A 157 -16.03 9.60 3.00
N PRO A 158 -17.17 9.27 2.40
CA PRO A 158 -18.30 10.17 2.38
C PRO A 158 -18.80 10.39 3.82
N GLY A 159 -18.72 11.63 4.31
CA GLY A 159 -19.60 12.10 5.38
C GLY A 159 -19.16 11.93 6.84
N ARG A 160 -17.87 11.69 7.16
CA ARG A 160 -17.39 11.88 8.55
C ARG A 160 -16.50 13.12 8.68
N PRO A 161 -16.74 14.01 9.67
CA PRO A 161 -15.76 15.04 10.01
C PRO A 161 -14.50 14.35 10.55
N LEU A 162 -13.38 14.56 9.86
CA LEU A 162 -12.07 14.06 10.26
C LEU A 162 -11.68 14.71 11.59
N ARG A 163 -11.86 13.99 12.70
CA ARG A 163 -11.38 14.44 14.01
C ARG A 163 -9.85 14.32 14.07
N SER A 164 -9.22 15.46 14.31
CA SER A 164 -7.80 15.70 14.64
C SER A 164 -6.79 15.86 13.49
N ARG A 165 -5.76 16.70 13.76
CA ARG A 165 -4.65 17.06 12.87
C ARG A 165 -3.78 15.86 12.46
N SER A 166 -3.75 14.79 13.26
CA SER A 166 -2.96 13.57 13.03
C SER A 166 -3.30 12.80 11.74
N CYS A 167 -4.50 12.99 11.19
CA CYS A 167 -4.94 12.30 9.97
C CYS A 167 -4.47 12.97 8.66
N ARG A 168 -3.82 14.16 8.72
CA ARG A 168 -3.56 15.00 7.54
C ARG A 168 -2.29 14.67 6.77
N GLU A 169 -1.24 14.19 7.43
CA GLU A 169 0.10 14.10 6.82
C GLU A 169 0.46 12.67 6.38
N VAL A 170 0.01 11.64 7.11
CA VAL A 170 0.55 10.27 7.00
C VAL A 170 0.13 9.51 5.73
N LYS A 171 -0.88 9.94 4.97
CA LYS A 171 -1.55 9.01 4.04
C LYS A 171 -1.72 9.46 2.57
N ILE A 172 -1.40 10.71 2.24
CA ILE A 172 -1.46 11.22 0.86
C ILE A 172 -0.14 10.96 0.10
N GLY A 173 1.01 10.95 0.79
CA GLY A 173 2.34 10.80 0.18
C GLY A 173 2.72 9.42 -0.36
N SER A 174 1.93 8.36 -0.09
CA SER A 174 2.34 6.98 -0.44
C SER A 174 2.27 6.65 -1.94
N ALA A 175 1.59 7.45 -2.76
CA ALA A 175 1.46 7.18 -4.20
C ALA A 175 2.58 7.83 -5.05
N GLU A 176 3.14 8.96 -4.60
CA GLU A 176 4.12 9.73 -5.37
C GLU A 176 5.55 9.21 -5.29
N LEU A 177 5.93 8.56 -4.19
CA LEU A 177 7.34 8.27 -3.88
C LEU A 177 7.80 6.86 -4.28
N TRP A 178 6.88 5.97 -4.67
CA TRP A 178 7.20 4.62 -5.12
C TRP A 178 7.78 4.52 -6.55
N PRO A 179 7.37 5.34 -7.54
CA PRO A 179 7.95 5.31 -8.89
C PRO A 179 9.46 5.64 -8.92
N ALA A 180 9.95 6.41 -7.95
CA ALA A 180 11.35 6.82 -7.85
C ALA A 180 12.25 5.72 -7.27
N SER A 181 11.77 4.95 -6.28
CA SER A 181 12.56 3.90 -5.64
C SER A 181 12.70 2.64 -6.50
N CYS A 182 11.65 2.23 -7.24
CA CYS A 182 11.70 1.04 -8.11
C CYS A 182 12.62 1.19 -9.34
N GLN A 183 12.94 2.41 -9.77
CA GLN A 183 13.86 2.63 -10.92
C GLN A 183 15.33 2.48 -10.53
N SER A 184 15.66 2.40 -9.24
CA SER A 184 17.04 2.39 -8.75
C SER A 184 17.64 0.98 -8.52
N VAL A 185 16.83 -0.08 -8.62
CA VAL A 185 17.33 -1.46 -8.48
C VAL A 185 17.83 -1.96 -9.83
N ARG A 186 19.11 -1.69 -10.14
CA ARG A 186 19.81 -2.40 -11.21
C ARG A 186 20.19 -3.80 -10.70
N PRO A 187 20.04 -4.87 -11.51
CA PRO A 187 20.64 -6.15 -11.17
C PRO A 187 22.15 -5.96 -11.05
N GLY A 188 22.71 -6.39 -9.92
CA GLY A 188 24.13 -6.31 -9.63
C GLY A 188 24.91 -6.95 -10.76
N THR A 189 25.81 -6.18 -11.37
CA THR A 189 26.86 -6.67 -12.24
C THR A 189 27.73 -7.64 -11.44
N THR A 190 27.66 -8.92 -11.79
CA THR A 190 28.68 -9.91 -11.46
C THR A 190 30.05 -9.36 -11.90
N ARG A 191 30.99 -9.22 -10.95
CA ARG A 191 32.41 -9.03 -11.28
C ARG A 191 32.93 -10.32 -11.95
N PRO A 192 33.79 -10.23 -12.97
CA PRO A 192 34.49 -11.38 -13.50
C PRO A 192 35.64 -11.79 -12.57
N ASP A 193 36.01 -13.05 -12.69
CA ASP A 193 37.05 -13.75 -11.94
C ASP A 193 38.40 -13.01 -11.87
N SER A 194 39.07 -13.17 -10.74
CA SER A 194 40.52 -13.03 -10.56
C SER A 194 40.97 -13.98 -9.45
#